data_AF-A0A533HQY8-F1
#
_entry.id   AF-A0A533HQY8-F1
#
_cell.length_a   1.000
_cell.length_b   1.000
_cell.length_c   1.000
_cell.angle_alpha   90.00
_cell.angle_beta   90.00
_cell.angle_gamma   90.00
#
_symmetry.space_group_name_H-M   'P 1'
#
loop_
_entity.id
_entity.type
_entity.pdbx_description
1 polymer ?
#
loop_
_entity_poly.entity_id
_entity_poly.type
_entity_poly.pdbx_seq_one_letter_code
_entity_poly.pdbx_strand_id
1 'polypeptide(L)' 'MYLAIIILPLLGSIVSGFFGRKVGVSGAQLITCLSVFTTTALSILAFFEVGMNNAPVSIQLFR' A
#
# COMPACT_ATOMS: atom_id res chain seq x y z
N MET A 1 -10.46 -0.39 0.44
CA MET A 1 -9.63 0.80 0.72
C MET A 1 -8.61 0.50 1.80
N TYR A 2 -9.03 0.32 3.05
CA TYR A 2 -8.12 0.15 4.20
C TYR A 2 -7.12 -1.02 4.08
N LEU A 3 -7.57 -2.22 3.69
CA LEU A 3 -6.66 -3.35 3.48
C LEU A 3 -5.69 -3.13 2.32
N ALA A 4 -6.13 -2.45 1.26
CA ALA A 4 -5.32 -2.17 0.08
C ALA A 4 -4.14 -1.25 0.42
N ILE A 5 -4.32 -0.29 1.33
CA ILE A 5 -3.24 0.57 1.86
C ILE A 5 -2.11 -0.27 2.46
N ILE A 6 -2.43 -1.42 3.05
CA ILE A 6 -1.45 -2.34 3.65
C ILE A 6 -0.86 -3.29 2.59
N ILE A 7 -1.71 -3.87 1.74
CA ILE A 7 -1.32 -4.95 0.82
C ILE A 7 -0.51 -4.44 -0.38
N LEU A 8 -0.81 -3.26 -0.91
CA LEU A 8 -0.07 -2.68 -2.06
C LEU A 8 1.44 -2.55 -1.79
N PRO A 9 1.89 -1.83 -0.75
CA PRO A 9 3.32 -1.67 -0.48
C PRO A 9 3.98 -2.99 -0.09
N LEU A 10 3.24 -3.90 0.55
CA LEU A 10 3.73 -5.24 0.85
C LEU A 10 4.03 -6.04 -0.43
N LEU A 11 3.12 -6.00 -1.41
CA LEU A 11 3.34 -6.60 -2.73
C LEU A 11 4.53 -5.95 -3.44
N GLY A 12 4.65 -4.62 -3.38
CA GLY A 12 5.80 -3.90 -3.94
C GLY A 12 7.14 -4.38 -3.35
N SER A 13 7.19 -4.60 -2.04
CA SER A 13 8.38 -5.13 -1.34
C SER A 13 8.66 -6.60 -1.68
N ILE A 14 7.62 -7.44 -1.79
CA ILE A 14 7.79 -8.85 -2.17
C ILE A 14 8.34 -8.95 -3.61
N VAL A 15 7.81 -8.15 -4.53
CA VAL A 15 8.26 -8.13 -5.93
C VAL A 15 9.70 -7.60 -6.03
N SER A 16 10.06 -6.51 -5.34
CA SER A 16 11.43 -6.00 -5.37
C SER A 16 12.43 -6.89 -4.64
N GLY A 17 12.03 -7.51 -3.53
CA GLY A 17 12.86 -8.36 -2.69
C GLY A 17 13.11 -9.74 -3.28
N PHE A 18 12.05 -10.50 -3.60
CA PHE A 18 12.18 -11.88 -4.08
C PHE A 18 12.49 -11.96 -5.58
N PHE A 19 11.97 -11.05 -6.40
CA PHE A 19 12.16 -11.05 -7.84
C PHE A 19 13.18 -10.01 -8.33
N GLY A 20 13.96 -9.40 -7.42
CA GLY A 20 14.95 -8.37 -7.75
C GLY A 20 15.95 -8.78 -8.84
N ARG A 21 16.28 -10.06 -8.95
CA ARG A 21 17.18 -10.59 -9.99
C ARG A 21 16.56 -10.63 -11.40
N LYS A 22 15.23 -10.70 -11.51
CA LYS A 22 14.49 -10.62 -12.79
C LYS A 22 14.03 -9.19 -13.12
N VAL A 23 13.70 -8.41 -12.10
CA VAL A 23 13.14 -7.06 -12.24
C VAL A 23 14.25 -6.01 -12.42
N GLY A 24 15.46 -6.26 -11.87
CA GLY A 24 16.57 -5.32 -11.90
C GLY A 24 16.35 -4.11 -11.01
N VAL A 25 17.40 -3.30 -10.82
CA VAL A 25 17.42 -2.16 -9.89
C VAL A 25 16.42 -1.08 -10.33
N SER A 26 16.40 -0.72 -11.61
CA SER A 26 15.51 0.32 -12.15
C SER A 26 14.04 -0.09 -12.12
N GLY A 27 13.72 -1.35 -12.42
CA GLY A 27 12.35 -1.86 -12.36
C GLY A 27 11.84 -1.92 -10.92
N ALA A 28 12.69 -2.36 -9.98
CA ALA A 28 12.33 -2.45 -8.56
C ALA A 28 12.02 -1.07 -7.98
N GLN A 29 12.82 -0.06 -8.33
CA GLN A 29 12.59 1.33 -7.92
C GLN A 29 11.27 1.89 -8.46
N LEU A 30 10.95 1.64 -9.74
CA LEU A 30 9.70 2.13 -10.34
C LEU A 30 8.48 1.50 -9.65
N ILE A 31 8.51 0.19 -9.42
CA ILE A 31 7.39 -0.56 -8.82
C ILE A 31 7.14 -0.10 -7.38
N THR A 32 8.18 0.03 -6.55
CA THR A 32 8.00 0.47 -5.17
C THR A 32 7.55 1.92 -5.10
N CYS A 33 8.10 2.81 -5.93
CA CYS A 33 7.72 4.22 -5.94
C CYS A 33 6.25 4.40 -6.36
N LEU A 34 5.80 3.71 -7.42
CA LEU A 34 4.39 3.72 -7.85
C LEU A 34 3.47 3.12 -6.77
N SER A 35 3.90 2.04 -6.12
CA SER A 35 3.14 1.42 -5.04
C SER A 35 2.98 2.37 -3.85
N VAL A 36 4.02 3.10 -3.47
CA VAL A 36 3.94 4.07 -2.36
C VAL A 36 3.07 5.26 -2.77
N PHE A 37 3.25 5.79 -3.98
CA PHE A 37 2.45 6.92 -4.47
C PHE A 37 0.94 6.62 -4.46
N THR A 38 0.56 5.46 -4.97
CA THR A 38 -0.84 5.01 -4.96
C THR A 38 -1.35 4.78 -3.54
N THR A 39 -0.53 4.21 -2.65
CA THR A 39 -0.87 4.02 -1.24
C THR A 39 -1.13 5.35 -0.52
N THR A 40 -0.29 6.35 -0.77
CA THR A 40 -0.45 7.70 -0.19
C THR A 40 -1.76 8.35 -0.63
N ALA A 41 -2.11 8.27 -1.91
CA ALA A 41 -3.38 8.79 -2.42
C ALA A 41 -4.59 8.13 -1.73
N LEU A 42 -4.56 6.81 -1.57
CA LEU A 42 -5.62 6.06 -0.86
C LEU A 42 -5.66 6.40 0.64
N SER A 43 -4.52 6.65 1.26
CA SER A 43 -4.43 7.02 2.68
C SER A 43 -5.03 8.41 2.97
N ILE A 44 -4.87 9.35 2.03
CA ILE A 44 -5.52 10.67 2.12
C ILE A 44 -7.04 10.51 2.10
N LEU A 45 -7.58 9.70 1.19
CA LEU A 45 -9.03 9.43 1.14
C LEU A 45 -9.54 8.75 2.42
N ALA A 46 -8.79 7.79 2.95
CA ALA A 46 -9.11 7.14 4.22
C ALA A 46 -9.10 8.12 5.40
N PHE A 47 -8.20 9.09 5.40
CA PHE A 47 -8.17 10.16 6.41
C PHE A 47 -9.39 11.08 6.31
N PHE A 48 -9.82 11.44 5.10
CA PHE A 48 -11.06 12.20 4.90
C PHE A 48 -12.29 11.42 5.38
N GLU A 49 -12.40 10.13 5.08
CA GLU A 49 -13.54 9.32 5.55
C GLU A 49 -13.53 9.15 7.07
N VAL A 50 -12.49 8.52 7.63
CA VAL A 50 -12.46 8.14 9.06
C VAL A 50 -12.24 9.35 9.96
N GLY A 51 -11.35 10.26 9.55
CA GLY A 51 -10.97 11.42 10.35
C GLY A 51 -12.03 12.52 10.37
N MET A 52 -12.69 12.83 9.24
CA MET A 52 -13.72 13.87 9.20
C MET A 52 -15.11 13.35 9.54
N ASN A 53 -15.48 12.11 9.16
CA ASN A 53 -16.81 11.58 9.49
C ASN A 53 -16.89 10.98 10.91
N ASN A 54 -15.80 10.99 11.69
CA ASN A 54 -15.74 10.48 13.08
C ASN A 54 -16.33 9.06 13.23
N ALA A 55 -16.23 8.24 12.17
CA ALA A 55 -16.70 6.86 12.15
C ALA A 55 -15.49 5.92 12.23
N PRO A 56 -15.08 5.47 13.43
CA PRO A 56 -13.93 4.59 13.58
C PRO A 56 -14.20 3.23 12.93
N VAL A 57 -13.49 2.95 11.83
CA VAL A 57 -13.53 1.65 11.15
C VAL A 57 -12.53 0.72 11.81
N SER A 58 -13.01 -0.39 12.37
CA SER A 58 -12.17 -1.47 12.89
C SER A 58 -12.23 -2.67 11.96
N ILE A 59 -11.06 -3.25 11.67
CA ILE A 59 -10.94 -4.41 10.78
C ILE A 59 -10.40 -5.56 11.61
N GLN A 60 -11.22 -6.60 11.80
CA GLN A 60 -10.77 -7.86 12.40
C GLN A 60 -10.07 -8.70 11.32
N LEU A 61 -8.75 -8.83 11.43
CA LEU A 61 -7.91 -9.55 10.47
C LEU A 61 -7.91 -11.07 10.69
N PHE A 62 -8.08 -11.51 11.94
CA PHE A 62 -8.13 -12.92 12.32
C PHE A 62 -9.26 -13.12 13.32
N ARG A 63 -9.95 -14.27 13.23
CA ARG A 63 -10.91 -14.73 14.23
C ARG A 63 -10.25 -15.76 15.14
#